data_AF-A0A3A4N961-F1
#
_entry.id   AF-A0A3A4N961-F1
#
_cell.length_a   1.000
_cell.length_b   1.000
_cell.length_c   1.000
_cell.angle_alpha   90.00
_cell.angle_beta   90.00
_cell.angle_gamma   90.00
#
_symmetry.space_group_name_H-M   'P 1'
#
loop_
_entity.id
_entity.type
_entity.pdbx_description
1 polymer ?
#
loop_
_entity_poly.entity_id
_entity_poly.type
_entity_poly.pdbx_seq_one_letter_code
_entity_poly.pdbx_strand_id
1 'polypeptide(L)'
;MNRKIISLVFIPVILFFFSATSLADEVELKNGDVVKGEITEETEQFIAVETDKGTSFIKKDEVKAVSRSQMAATTGTVVEVTGAVDVLPKGGEQWTPVQKGTVLNEGDSVRTGSDSKAIALLGNQAIMAVEPESNVGLNKLQQSPKKDIKVKVNLDRGQIWTDVGKLRTKDSKFHVATPAAVTGVRGTIFTVQAGPEKTTVAVVDGSVDVRTREMMEGPVRVKKNYMTEVTPNRPPAKPTAISGAFLAQWAIYQAKFGLLRSGMGGGFQVSPGQAAVGGAAVAGAAIAAAAAGGGGGGGSSPAAPQTVTVTASRSGVFPVTPTDTEIDGSPEIGERTVTRVDVSLDCNPMTVPDRFQVIYEGSPIADTGDLIGTPTTITGSAPGSSTIVTIRVISEGVGSEWHWDAVVTYHVE
;
A
#
# COMPACT_ATOMS: atom_id res chain seq x y z
N MET A 1 66.32 -54.43 1.06
CA MET A 1 65.48 -53.74 2.05
C MET A 1 64.87 -52.50 1.42
N ASN A 2 63.56 -52.54 1.19
CA ASN A 2 62.58 -51.48 0.94
C ASN A 2 62.89 -50.30 0.00
N ARG A 3 62.33 -50.44 -1.21
CA ARG A 3 61.89 -49.35 -2.10
C ARG A 3 60.80 -48.51 -1.41
N LYS A 4 60.86 -47.18 -1.54
CA LYS A 4 59.66 -46.32 -1.51
C LYS A 4 59.75 -45.31 -2.65
N ILE A 5 59.10 -45.66 -3.76
CA ILE A 5 58.79 -44.76 -4.88
C ILE A 5 57.56 -43.99 -4.44
N ILE A 6 57.70 -42.69 -4.19
CA ILE A 6 56.56 -41.81 -3.91
C ILE A 6 55.98 -41.42 -5.28
N SER A 7 54.87 -42.06 -5.63
CA SER A 7 54.07 -41.72 -6.80
C SER A 7 53.42 -40.36 -6.58
N LEU A 8 53.88 -39.34 -7.30
CA LEU A 8 53.27 -38.01 -7.32
C LEU A 8 52.06 -38.08 -8.27
N VAL A 9 50.87 -38.28 -7.73
CA VAL A 9 49.63 -38.27 -8.50
C VAL A 9 49.33 -36.83 -8.91
N PHE A 10 49.54 -36.53 -10.19
CA PHE A 10 49.12 -35.29 -10.83
C PHE A 10 47.59 -35.29 -10.93
N ILE A 11 46.90 -34.66 -9.98
CA ILE A 11 45.47 -34.39 -10.08
C ILE A 11 45.33 -33.10 -10.92
N PRO A 12 44.74 -33.13 -12.12
CA PRO A 12 44.47 -31.90 -12.85
C PRO A 12 43.42 -31.12 -12.07
N VAL A 13 43.85 -30.03 -11.43
CA VAL A 13 42.95 -28.99 -10.94
C VAL A 13 42.33 -28.34 -12.17
N ILE A 14 41.16 -28.83 -12.56
CA ILE A 14 40.29 -28.16 -13.52
C ILE A 14 39.86 -26.87 -12.85
N LEU A 15 40.61 -25.79 -13.12
CA LEU A 15 40.15 -24.43 -12.88
C LEU A 15 38.91 -24.21 -13.76
N PHE A 16 37.73 -24.44 -13.19
CA PHE A 16 36.52 -23.84 -13.72
C PHE A 16 36.67 -22.34 -13.56
N PHE A 17 37.06 -21.67 -14.65
CA PHE A 17 36.78 -20.26 -14.83
C PHE A 17 35.26 -20.11 -14.73
N PHE A 18 34.76 -19.73 -13.55
CA PHE A 18 33.42 -19.16 -13.42
C PHE A 18 33.45 -17.82 -14.14
N SER A 19 33.26 -17.88 -15.46
CA SER A 19 32.97 -16.71 -16.27
C SER A 19 31.61 -16.19 -15.81
N ALA A 20 31.63 -15.04 -15.14
CA ALA A 20 30.44 -14.34 -14.68
C ALA A 20 29.69 -13.76 -15.89
N THR A 21 28.96 -14.58 -16.66
CA THR A 21 27.95 -14.05 -17.61
C THR A 21 26.96 -15.13 -18.05
N SER A 22 25.79 -15.19 -17.41
CA SER A 22 24.53 -15.51 -18.08
C SER A 22 23.36 -15.16 -17.15
N LEU A 23 22.77 -13.97 -17.35
CA LEU A 23 21.53 -13.54 -16.69
C LEU A 23 20.29 -14.14 -17.38
N ALA A 24 20.47 -14.91 -18.46
CA ALA A 24 19.42 -15.53 -19.26
C ALA A 24 19.14 -16.98 -18.82
N ASP A 25 17.99 -17.53 -19.22
CA ASP A 25 17.70 -18.96 -19.06
C ASP A 25 18.36 -19.61 -20.25
N GLU A 26 18.82 -20.83 -20.07
CA GLU A 26 19.45 -21.60 -21.14
C GLU A 26 18.63 -22.86 -21.37
N VAL A 27 18.18 -23.04 -22.61
CA VAL A 27 17.55 -24.29 -23.07
C VAL A 27 18.61 -25.01 -23.89
N GLU A 28 19.18 -26.08 -23.31
CA GLU A 28 20.08 -26.98 -24.02
C GLU A 28 19.23 -27.96 -24.83
N LEU A 29 19.47 -28.00 -26.13
CA LEU A 29 18.82 -28.90 -27.07
C LEU A 29 19.59 -30.21 -27.17
N LYS A 30 18.92 -31.30 -27.57
CA LYS A 30 19.53 -32.62 -27.75
C LYS A 30 20.61 -32.64 -28.83
N ASN A 31 20.56 -31.71 -29.78
CA ASN A 31 21.58 -31.53 -30.80
C ASN A 31 22.84 -30.79 -30.30
N GLY A 32 22.84 -30.33 -29.03
CA GLY A 32 23.95 -29.60 -28.42
C GLY A 32 23.85 -28.08 -28.52
N ASP A 33 22.85 -27.55 -29.23
CA ASP A 33 22.62 -26.11 -29.30
C ASP A 33 22.07 -25.58 -27.95
N VAL A 34 22.44 -24.34 -27.62
CA VAL A 34 21.97 -23.67 -26.40
C VAL A 34 21.24 -22.40 -26.78
N VAL A 35 19.94 -22.36 -26.48
CA VAL A 35 19.12 -21.16 -26.68
C VAL A 35 19.11 -20.36 -25.40
N LYS A 36 19.69 -19.16 -25.43
CA LYS A 36 19.73 -18.23 -24.29
C LYS A 36 18.66 -17.15 -24.43
N GLY A 37 17.75 -17.04 -23.47
CA GLY A 37 16.71 -16.01 -23.47
C GLY A 37 15.72 -16.15 -22.31
N GLU A 38 14.65 -15.37 -22.27
CA GLU A 38 13.53 -15.43 -21.30
C GLU A 38 12.54 -16.53 -21.63
N ILE A 39 12.44 -17.58 -20.79
CA ILE A 39 11.37 -18.58 -20.96
C ILE A 39 10.04 -17.91 -20.56
N THR A 40 9.28 -17.51 -21.55
CA THR A 40 7.99 -16.82 -21.36
C THR A 40 6.84 -17.81 -21.16
N GLU A 41 6.97 -19.01 -21.74
CA GLU A 41 5.98 -20.07 -21.63
C GLU A 41 6.64 -21.45 -21.69
N GLU A 42 6.15 -22.39 -20.86
CA GLU A 42 6.56 -23.78 -20.91
C GLU A 42 5.32 -24.66 -20.79
N THR A 43 5.00 -25.34 -21.88
CA THR A 43 3.92 -26.31 -21.99
C THR A 43 4.49 -27.72 -22.12
N GLU A 44 3.61 -28.73 -22.19
CA GLU A 44 4.03 -30.10 -22.52
C GLU A 44 4.51 -30.23 -23.97
N GLN A 45 4.17 -29.28 -24.84
CA GLN A 45 4.47 -29.33 -26.27
C GLN A 45 5.69 -28.49 -26.65
N PHE A 46 5.89 -27.33 -26.01
CA PHE A 46 6.96 -26.40 -26.37
C PHE A 46 7.43 -25.54 -25.19
N ILE A 47 8.59 -24.92 -25.37
CA ILE A 47 9.14 -23.85 -24.56
C ILE A 47 9.25 -22.60 -25.46
N ALA A 48 8.59 -21.51 -25.09
CA ALA A 48 8.78 -20.22 -25.74
C ALA A 48 9.88 -19.45 -25.01
N VAL A 49 10.89 -19.00 -25.76
CA VAL A 49 12.05 -18.29 -25.24
C VAL A 49 12.19 -16.95 -25.97
N GLU A 50 11.97 -15.84 -25.28
CA GLU A 50 12.21 -14.50 -25.80
C GLU A 50 13.73 -14.24 -25.86
N THR A 51 14.24 -13.99 -27.05
CA THR A 51 15.65 -13.67 -27.30
C THR A 51 15.79 -12.24 -27.81
N ASP A 52 17.02 -11.75 -27.93
CA ASP A 52 17.33 -10.48 -28.58
C ASP A 52 16.86 -10.40 -30.04
N LYS A 53 16.64 -11.57 -30.68
CA LYS A 53 16.14 -11.71 -32.05
C LYS A 53 14.63 -12.03 -32.13
N GLY A 54 13.93 -11.98 -31.01
CA GLY A 54 12.50 -12.28 -30.87
C GLY A 54 12.20 -13.63 -30.21
N THR A 55 10.94 -14.04 -30.24
CA THR A 55 10.46 -15.27 -29.60
C THR A 55 10.85 -16.53 -30.37
N SER A 56 11.62 -17.41 -29.75
CA SER A 56 11.95 -18.75 -30.24
C SER A 56 11.04 -19.79 -29.61
N PHE A 57 10.38 -20.62 -30.43
CA PHE A 57 9.57 -21.74 -29.96
C PHE A 57 10.36 -23.04 -30.13
N ILE A 58 10.64 -23.71 -29.02
CA ILE A 58 11.44 -24.94 -28.94
C ILE A 58 10.52 -26.08 -28.57
N LYS A 59 10.46 -27.16 -29.35
CA LYS A 59 9.62 -28.30 -29.01
C LYS A 59 10.17 -29.06 -27.81
N LYS A 60 9.28 -29.56 -26.95
CA LYS A 60 9.68 -30.17 -25.67
C LYS A 60 10.52 -31.44 -25.85
N ASP A 61 10.32 -32.18 -26.94
CA ASP A 61 11.06 -33.39 -27.30
C ASP A 61 12.49 -33.10 -27.80
N GLU A 62 12.77 -31.88 -28.25
CA GLU A 62 14.11 -31.44 -28.67
C GLU A 62 14.94 -30.92 -27.49
N VAL A 63 14.32 -30.67 -26.33
CA VAL A 63 14.98 -30.16 -25.12
C VAL A 63 15.72 -31.28 -24.40
N LYS A 64 16.99 -31.05 -24.09
CA LYS A 64 17.84 -31.91 -23.27
C LYS A 64 17.83 -31.45 -21.81
N ALA A 65 18.04 -30.16 -21.58
CA ALA A 65 18.04 -29.57 -20.24
C ALA A 65 17.54 -28.12 -20.29
N VAL A 66 16.92 -27.68 -19.19
CA VAL A 66 16.55 -26.28 -19.01
C VAL A 66 17.25 -25.77 -17.77
N SER A 67 18.19 -24.84 -17.96
CA SER A 67 18.86 -24.11 -16.89
C SER A 67 18.15 -22.78 -16.71
N ARG A 68 17.33 -22.67 -15.65
CA ARG A 68 16.69 -21.39 -15.32
C ARG A 68 17.66 -20.52 -14.54
N SER A 69 17.63 -19.22 -14.84
CA SER A 69 18.37 -18.20 -14.12
C SER A 69 18.13 -18.36 -12.61
N GLN A 70 19.21 -18.57 -11.87
CA GLN A 70 19.12 -18.81 -10.44
C GLN A 70 18.62 -17.56 -9.72
N MET A 71 17.75 -17.78 -8.73
CA MET A 71 17.26 -16.69 -7.89
C MET A 71 18.37 -16.27 -6.94
N ALA A 72 18.74 -14.99 -7.00
CA ALA A 72 19.70 -14.39 -6.09
C ALA A 72 18.97 -13.68 -4.95
N ALA A 73 19.66 -13.46 -3.83
CA ALA A 73 19.17 -12.53 -2.82
C ALA A 73 18.93 -11.16 -3.46
N THR A 74 17.78 -10.56 -3.17
CA THR A 74 17.47 -9.18 -3.54
C THR A 74 17.22 -8.38 -2.27
N THR A 75 17.06 -7.08 -2.43
CA THR A 75 16.78 -6.16 -1.34
C THR A 75 15.39 -5.53 -1.49
N GLY A 76 14.86 -5.11 -0.36
CA GLY A 76 13.76 -4.17 -0.28
C GLY A 76 14.28 -2.78 0.00
N THR A 77 13.46 -1.77 -0.27
CA THR A 77 13.80 -0.38 0.04
C THR A 77 12.59 0.30 0.63
N VAL A 78 12.75 0.88 1.81
CA VAL A 78 11.72 1.69 2.44
C VAL A 78 11.63 3.03 1.72
N VAL A 79 10.48 3.33 1.14
CA VAL A 79 10.24 4.56 0.36
C VAL A 79 9.48 5.61 1.13
N GLU A 80 8.83 5.22 2.23
CA GLU A 80 8.09 6.12 3.11
C GLU A 80 8.13 5.60 4.54
N VAL A 81 8.30 6.52 5.48
CA VAL A 81 8.26 6.26 6.93
C VAL A 81 7.47 7.39 7.58
N THR A 82 6.46 7.00 8.35
CA THR A 82 5.73 7.87 9.26
C THR A 82 5.84 7.29 10.65
N GLY A 83 6.16 8.10 11.65
CA GLY A 83 6.22 7.70 13.05
C GLY A 83 7.45 6.87 13.40
N ALA A 84 7.32 6.06 14.45
CA ALA A 84 8.36 5.18 14.94
C ALA A 84 8.33 3.84 14.20
N VAL A 85 9.29 3.66 13.30
CA VAL A 85 9.52 2.41 12.58
C VAL A 85 10.94 1.97 12.86
N ASP A 86 11.11 0.72 13.28
CA ASP A 86 12.43 0.13 13.51
C ASP A 86 12.61 -1.13 12.68
N VAL A 87 13.88 -1.43 12.37
CA VAL A 87 14.32 -2.67 11.75
C VAL A 87 15.26 -3.40 12.71
N LEU A 88 15.11 -4.71 12.79
CA LEU A 88 16.06 -5.63 13.40
C LEU A 88 16.76 -6.37 12.26
N PRO A 89 18.02 -6.04 11.96
CA PRO A 89 18.78 -6.76 10.94
C PRO A 89 18.92 -8.24 11.29
N LYS A 90 18.99 -9.10 10.27
CA LYS A 90 19.19 -10.54 10.45
C LYS A 90 20.41 -10.83 11.35
N GLY A 91 20.18 -11.54 12.46
CA GLY A 91 21.22 -11.91 13.41
C GLY A 91 21.70 -10.77 14.31
N GLY A 92 21.08 -9.59 14.20
CA GLY A 92 21.24 -8.50 15.14
C GLY A 92 20.40 -8.73 16.40
N GLU A 93 20.78 -8.07 17.48
CA GLU A 93 20.06 -8.11 18.76
C GLU A 93 19.32 -6.80 19.06
N GLN A 94 19.63 -5.73 18.32
CA GLN A 94 19.13 -4.40 18.58
C GLN A 94 18.27 -3.87 17.43
N TRP A 95 17.11 -3.33 17.78
CA TRP A 95 16.24 -2.59 16.87
C TRP A 95 16.84 -1.21 16.57
N THR A 96 16.91 -0.86 15.29
CA THR A 96 17.44 0.41 14.80
C THR A 96 16.35 1.17 14.04
N PRO A 97 16.24 2.51 14.20
CA PRO A 97 15.26 3.30 13.49
C PRO A 97 15.40 3.20 11.98
N VAL A 98 14.27 3.05 11.29
CA VAL A 98 14.16 3.02 9.83
C VAL A 98 13.95 4.43 9.32
N GLN A 99 14.68 4.79 8.27
CA GLN A 99 14.46 6.02 7.53
C GLN A 99 14.11 5.71 6.06
N LYS A 100 13.59 6.70 5.35
CA LYS A 100 13.44 6.60 3.89
C LYS A 100 14.79 6.25 3.24
N GLY A 101 14.79 5.32 2.30
CA GLY A 101 15.97 4.75 1.66
C GLY A 101 16.60 3.58 2.40
N THR A 102 16.11 3.21 3.59
CA THR A 102 16.63 2.05 4.33
C THR A 102 16.45 0.79 3.49
N VAL A 103 17.55 0.06 3.33
CA VAL A 103 17.58 -1.21 2.62
C VAL A 103 17.15 -2.32 3.56
N LEU A 104 16.20 -3.13 3.12
CA LEU A 104 15.73 -4.31 3.84
C LEU A 104 16.28 -5.58 3.17
N ASN A 105 16.82 -6.50 3.96
CA ASN A 105 17.41 -7.73 3.48
C ASN A 105 16.59 -8.95 3.86
N GLU A 106 16.87 -10.08 3.20
CA GLU A 106 16.35 -11.37 3.64
C GLU A 106 16.79 -11.67 5.08
N GLY A 107 15.80 -11.88 5.95
CA GLY A 107 15.96 -12.20 7.36
C GLY A 107 15.77 -11.01 8.31
N ASP A 108 15.60 -9.80 7.80
CA ASP A 108 15.33 -8.62 8.62
C ASP A 108 13.88 -8.64 9.15
N SER A 109 13.66 -8.02 10.30
CA SER A 109 12.32 -7.78 10.84
C SER A 109 12.06 -6.29 10.96
N VAL A 110 10.84 -5.84 10.64
CA VAL A 110 10.40 -4.45 10.71
C VAL A 110 9.23 -4.36 11.69
N ARG A 111 9.25 -3.36 12.57
CA ARG A 111 8.14 -3.08 13.47
C ARG A 111 7.68 -1.63 13.37
N THR A 112 6.40 -1.41 13.63
CA THR A 112 5.76 -0.08 13.64
C THR A 112 5.10 0.18 15.01
N GLY A 113 5.19 1.41 15.49
CA GLY A 113 4.44 1.90 16.66
C GLY A 113 2.95 2.18 16.38
N SER A 114 2.25 2.75 17.35
CA SER A 114 0.79 3.04 17.32
C SER A 114 0.35 4.04 16.24
N ASP A 115 1.23 4.97 15.88
CA ASP A 115 0.95 6.02 14.89
C ASP A 115 1.97 6.00 13.75
N SER A 116 2.38 4.79 13.40
CA SER A 116 3.55 4.57 12.56
C SER A 116 3.22 3.69 11.37
N LYS A 117 3.84 4.02 10.24
CA LYS A 117 3.61 3.36 8.97
C LYS A 117 4.89 3.34 8.17
N ALA A 118 5.12 2.25 7.46
CA ALA A 118 6.21 2.14 6.51
C ALA A 118 5.69 1.65 5.17
N ILE A 119 6.24 2.16 4.07
CA ILE A 119 6.01 1.58 2.74
C ILE A 119 7.35 1.15 2.20
N ALA A 120 7.45 -0.11 1.81
CA ALA A 120 8.64 -0.72 1.25
C ALA A 120 8.36 -1.30 -0.14
N LEU A 121 9.32 -1.11 -1.03
CA LEU A 121 9.42 -1.86 -2.28
C LEU A 121 10.19 -3.14 -1.97
N LEU A 122 9.71 -4.30 -2.42
CA LEU A 122 10.35 -5.60 -2.23
C LEU A 122 10.79 -6.12 -3.60
N GLY A 123 12.09 -6.01 -3.89
CA GLY A 123 12.60 -6.20 -5.25
C GLY A 123 11.92 -5.24 -6.24
N ASN A 124 11.65 -5.73 -7.45
CA ASN A 124 11.01 -4.94 -8.51
C ASN A 124 9.56 -5.33 -8.83
N GLN A 125 8.91 -6.11 -7.96
CA GLN A 125 7.56 -6.65 -8.24
C GLN A 125 6.53 -6.48 -7.13
N ALA A 126 6.93 -6.16 -5.90
CA ALA A 126 5.99 -6.05 -4.79
C ALA A 126 6.16 -4.74 -4.02
N ILE A 127 5.03 -4.15 -3.65
CA ILE A 127 4.95 -3.00 -2.74
C ILE A 127 4.25 -3.49 -1.50
N MET A 128 4.81 -3.22 -0.32
CA MET A 128 4.25 -3.60 0.97
C MET A 128 4.17 -2.36 1.87
N ALA A 129 2.96 -2.00 2.28
CA ALA A 129 2.74 -1.05 3.36
C ALA A 129 2.51 -1.81 4.67
N VAL A 130 3.21 -1.39 5.71
CA VAL A 130 3.12 -1.92 7.07
C VAL A 130 2.36 -0.90 7.91
N GLU A 131 1.21 -1.30 8.42
CA GLU A 131 0.31 -0.47 9.23
C GLU A 131 0.82 -0.34 10.68
N PRO A 132 0.18 0.51 11.51
CA PRO A 132 0.50 0.60 12.92
C PRO A 132 0.51 -0.73 13.68
N GLU A 133 1.26 -0.75 14.77
CA GLU A 133 1.36 -1.86 15.72
C GLU A 133 1.75 -3.22 15.11
N SER A 134 2.47 -3.19 14.00
CA SER A 134 2.81 -4.37 13.22
C SER A 134 4.21 -4.88 13.51
N ASN A 135 4.40 -6.18 13.34
CA ASN A 135 5.72 -6.83 13.37
C ASN A 135 5.85 -7.79 12.19
N VAL A 136 6.79 -7.51 11.29
CA VAL A 136 6.91 -8.12 9.97
C VAL A 136 8.33 -8.63 9.74
N GLY A 137 8.52 -9.93 9.58
CA GLY A 137 9.77 -10.56 9.17
C GLY A 137 9.85 -10.81 7.67
N LEU A 138 10.99 -10.54 7.06
CA LEU A 138 11.29 -10.82 5.64
C LEU A 138 12.09 -12.12 5.48
N ASN A 139 11.49 -13.26 5.82
CA ASN A 139 12.16 -14.56 5.86
C ASN A 139 12.75 -15.01 4.51
N LYS A 140 12.17 -14.55 3.40
CA LYS A 140 12.71 -14.80 2.06
C LYS A 140 12.55 -13.56 1.20
N LEU A 141 13.62 -13.15 0.56
CA LEU A 141 13.60 -12.04 -0.40
C LEU A 141 14.61 -12.32 -1.51
N GLN A 142 14.14 -12.99 -2.55
CA GLN A 142 14.95 -13.36 -3.69
C GLN A 142 14.29 -12.95 -5.00
N GLN A 143 15.13 -12.65 -5.98
CA GLN A 143 14.69 -12.28 -7.32
C GLN A 143 15.59 -12.94 -8.36
N SER A 144 15.00 -13.37 -9.48
CA SER A 144 15.75 -13.73 -10.67
C SER A 144 16.07 -12.47 -11.50
N PRO A 145 17.08 -12.52 -12.38
CA PRO A 145 17.30 -11.47 -13.38
C PRO A 145 16.06 -11.16 -14.24
N LYS A 146 15.11 -12.10 -14.32
CA LYS A 146 13.90 -12.07 -15.15
C LYS A 146 12.68 -11.59 -14.38
N LYS A 147 12.91 -10.89 -13.27
CA LYS A 147 11.88 -10.36 -12.38
C LYS A 147 11.04 -11.43 -11.69
N ASP A 148 11.41 -12.72 -11.71
CA ASP A 148 10.70 -13.68 -10.85
C ASP A 148 11.05 -13.41 -9.39
N ILE A 149 10.06 -13.46 -8.50
CA ILE A 149 10.27 -13.21 -7.07
C ILE A 149 9.95 -14.43 -6.22
N LYS A 150 10.76 -14.66 -5.19
CA LYS A 150 10.45 -15.58 -4.08
C LYS A 150 10.48 -14.75 -2.81
N VAL A 151 9.29 -14.38 -2.37
CA VAL A 151 9.10 -13.57 -1.16
C VAL A 151 8.30 -14.38 -0.15
N LYS A 152 8.80 -14.41 1.07
CA LYS A 152 8.09 -14.95 2.23
C LYS A 152 8.12 -13.90 3.32
N VAL A 153 6.97 -13.29 3.56
CA VAL A 153 6.74 -12.35 4.65
C VAL A 153 6.14 -13.12 5.82
N ASN A 154 6.59 -12.85 7.04
CA ASN A 154 5.99 -13.34 8.27
C ASN A 154 5.41 -12.15 9.03
N LEU A 155 4.09 -12.10 9.18
CA LEU A 155 3.38 -11.09 9.94
C LEU A 155 2.96 -11.69 11.29
N ASP A 156 3.66 -11.32 12.35
CA ASP A 156 3.39 -11.86 13.68
C ASP A 156 2.14 -11.22 14.29
N ARG A 157 1.98 -9.91 14.10
CA ARG A 157 0.82 -9.11 14.52
C ARG A 157 0.68 -7.86 13.66
N GLY A 158 -0.50 -7.26 13.67
CA GLY A 158 -0.80 -6.01 12.99
C GLY A 158 -1.36 -6.23 11.59
N GLN A 159 -1.06 -5.34 10.64
CA GLN A 159 -1.64 -5.37 9.30
C GLN A 159 -0.63 -4.96 8.22
N ILE A 160 -0.73 -5.60 7.05
CA ILE A 160 0.00 -5.19 5.85
C ILE A 160 -0.93 -5.09 4.65
N TRP A 161 -0.71 -4.06 3.84
CA TRP A 161 -1.26 -3.94 2.50
C TRP A 161 -0.18 -4.26 1.48
N THR A 162 -0.49 -5.09 0.50
CA THR A 162 0.48 -5.49 -0.53
C THR A 162 -0.12 -5.41 -1.92
N ASP A 163 0.62 -4.80 -2.86
CA ASP A 163 0.41 -4.96 -4.30
C ASP A 163 1.54 -5.81 -4.86
N VAL A 164 1.19 -6.99 -5.34
CA VAL A 164 2.12 -7.92 -5.98
C VAL A 164 1.83 -7.94 -7.47
N GLY A 165 2.85 -7.64 -8.26
CA GLY A 165 2.84 -7.79 -9.70
C GLY A 165 2.41 -9.19 -10.14
N LYS A 166 1.87 -9.31 -11.36
CA LYS A 166 1.40 -10.61 -11.87
C LYS A 166 2.57 -11.59 -11.99
N LEU A 167 2.53 -12.65 -11.18
CA LEU A 167 3.51 -13.73 -11.18
C LEU A 167 3.24 -14.66 -12.37
N ARG A 168 4.09 -14.60 -13.39
CA ARG A 168 3.89 -15.33 -14.66
C ARG A 168 4.42 -16.75 -14.62
N THR A 169 5.58 -16.95 -13.99
CA THR A 169 6.23 -18.27 -13.93
C THR A 169 5.74 -19.11 -12.74
N LYS A 170 6.04 -20.41 -12.76
CA LYS A 170 5.82 -21.33 -11.62
C LYS A 170 6.85 -21.13 -10.49
N ASP A 171 7.97 -20.49 -10.78
CA ASP A 171 9.05 -20.25 -9.82
C ASP A 171 8.81 -19.01 -8.97
N SER A 172 8.06 -18.05 -9.52
CA SER A 172 7.57 -16.89 -8.78
C SER A 172 6.56 -17.29 -7.69
N LYS A 173 6.88 -16.97 -6.44
CA LYS A 173 6.07 -17.27 -5.27
C LYS A 173 6.08 -16.11 -4.28
N PHE A 174 4.90 -15.66 -3.87
CA PHE A 174 4.74 -14.70 -2.79
C PHE A 174 3.85 -15.32 -1.70
N HIS A 175 4.35 -15.36 -0.47
CA HIS A 175 3.60 -15.89 0.67
C HIS A 175 3.63 -14.92 1.84
N VAL A 176 2.50 -14.80 2.53
CA VAL A 176 2.41 -14.18 3.85
C VAL A 176 2.06 -15.27 4.86
N ALA A 177 2.91 -15.44 5.86
CA ALA A 177 2.65 -16.32 7.00
C ALA A 177 2.23 -15.48 8.20
N THR A 178 1.27 -15.99 8.96
CA THR A 178 0.83 -15.46 10.24
C THR A 178 0.80 -16.61 11.25
N PRO A 179 0.55 -16.37 12.54
CA PRO A 179 0.34 -17.46 13.50
C PRO A 179 -0.78 -18.42 13.07
N ALA A 180 -1.92 -17.91 12.59
CA ALA A 180 -3.07 -18.74 12.21
C ALA A 180 -3.04 -19.27 10.76
N ALA A 181 -2.52 -18.49 9.82
CA ALA A 181 -2.71 -18.73 8.40
C ALA A 181 -1.42 -18.59 7.57
N VAL A 182 -1.39 -19.28 6.43
CA VAL A 182 -0.41 -19.08 5.37
C VAL A 182 -1.14 -18.76 4.07
N THR A 183 -0.73 -17.70 3.39
CA THR A 183 -1.30 -17.29 2.10
C THR A 183 -0.36 -17.60 0.95
N GLY A 184 -0.94 -18.00 -0.19
CA GLY A 184 -0.26 -18.12 -1.48
C GLY A 184 -0.83 -17.10 -2.45
N VAL A 185 0.00 -16.17 -2.88
CA VAL A 185 -0.41 -15.01 -3.67
C VAL A 185 0.08 -15.16 -5.10
N ARG A 186 -0.82 -14.98 -6.08
CA ARG A 186 -0.49 -15.03 -7.50
C ARG A 186 -1.03 -13.79 -8.21
N GLY A 187 -0.31 -12.68 -8.07
CA GLY A 187 -0.66 -11.39 -8.67
C GLY A 187 -1.95 -10.81 -8.12
N THR A 188 -1.87 -9.97 -7.09
CA THR A 188 -3.07 -9.42 -6.46
C THR A 188 -2.74 -8.23 -5.56
N ILE A 189 -3.72 -7.34 -5.40
CA ILE A 189 -3.77 -6.33 -4.36
C ILE A 189 -4.60 -6.91 -3.21
N PHE A 190 -4.00 -7.04 -2.04
CA PHE A 190 -4.61 -7.67 -0.87
C PHE A 190 -4.05 -7.11 0.43
N THR A 191 -4.72 -7.44 1.53
CA THR A 191 -4.23 -7.15 2.88
C THR A 191 -4.38 -8.37 3.77
N VAL A 192 -3.48 -8.45 4.74
CA VAL A 192 -3.48 -9.46 5.79
C VAL A 192 -3.41 -8.74 7.12
N GLN A 193 -4.37 -9.03 7.99
CA GLN A 193 -4.38 -8.54 9.37
C GLN A 193 -4.22 -9.74 10.30
N ALA A 194 -3.16 -9.75 11.09
CA ALA A 194 -2.89 -10.74 12.12
C ALA A 194 -3.30 -10.19 13.49
N GLY A 195 -4.47 -10.60 13.96
CA GLY A 195 -4.91 -10.36 15.33
C GLY A 195 -4.45 -11.47 16.28
N PRO A 196 -4.71 -11.31 17.59
CA PRO A 196 -4.31 -12.30 18.61
C PRO A 196 -4.99 -13.66 18.44
N GLU A 197 -6.25 -13.68 17.98
CA GLU A 197 -7.07 -14.90 17.89
C GLU A 197 -7.33 -15.36 16.45
N LYS A 198 -7.22 -14.45 15.48
CA LYS A 198 -7.56 -14.72 14.09
C LYS A 198 -6.74 -13.89 13.12
N THR A 199 -6.58 -14.43 11.92
CA THR A 199 -6.03 -13.72 10.77
C THR A 199 -7.15 -13.42 9.79
N THR A 200 -7.27 -12.17 9.37
CA THR A 200 -8.19 -11.74 8.31
C THR A 200 -7.40 -11.50 7.03
N VAL A 201 -7.88 -12.06 5.92
CA VAL A 201 -7.28 -11.88 4.58
C VAL A 201 -8.36 -11.34 3.65
N ALA A 202 -8.10 -10.22 3.00
CA ALA A 202 -9.04 -9.64 2.03
C ALA A 202 -8.34 -9.29 0.71
N VAL A 203 -9.07 -9.44 -0.38
CA VAL A 203 -8.53 -9.29 -1.73
C VAL A 203 -9.27 -8.19 -2.47
N VAL A 204 -8.56 -7.13 -2.83
CA VAL A 204 -9.11 -6.00 -3.60
C VAL A 204 -9.09 -6.28 -5.10
N ASP A 205 -8.03 -6.89 -5.61
CA ASP A 205 -7.93 -7.22 -7.03
C ASP A 205 -7.06 -8.44 -7.25
N GLY A 206 -7.55 -9.47 -7.95
CA GLY A 206 -6.86 -10.75 -8.16
C GLY A 206 -7.41 -11.89 -7.31
N SER A 207 -6.53 -12.76 -6.79
CA SER A 207 -6.91 -13.87 -5.90
C SER A 207 -5.77 -14.33 -4.99
N VAL A 208 -6.14 -14.85 -3.81
CA VAL A 208 -5.21 -15.37 -2.80
C VAL A 208 -5.67 -16.77 -2.37
N ASP A 209 -4.76 -17.74 -2.32
CA ASP A 209 -5.01 -18.99 -1.61
C ASP A 209 -4.72 -18.79 -0.13
N VAL A 210 -5.64 -19.21 0.73
CA VAL A 210 -5.48 -19.11 2.18
C VAL A 210 -5.63 -20.50 2.78
N ARG A 211 -4.69 -20.89 3.64
CA ARG A 211 -4.78 -22.13 4.41
C ARG A 211 -4.43 -21.87 5.86
N THR A 212 -4.98 -22.70 6.73
CA THR A 212 -4.59 -22.72 8.15
C THR A 212 -3.20 -23.34 8.28
N ARG A 213 -2.38 -22.79 9.16
CA ARG A 213 -0.98 -23.21 9.32
C ARG A 213 -0.86 -24.67 9.77
N GLU A 214 -1.70 -25.08 10.72
CA GLU A 214 -1.66 -26.37 11.43
C GLU A 214 -2.43 -27.48 10.70
N MET A 215 -3.22 -27.14 9.68
CA MET A 215 -4.06 -28.10 8.97
C MET A 215 -3.49 -28.46 7.60
N MET A 216 -3.69 -29.73 7.22
CA MET A 216 -3.38 -30.25 5.88
C MET A 216 -4.56 -30.21 4.91
N GLU A 217 -5.69 -29.63 5.31
CA GLU A 217 -6.81 -29.41 4.39
C GLU A 217 -6.43 -28.44 3.25
N GLY A 218 -7.14 -28.58 2.12
CA GLY A 218 -6.88 -27.79 0.91
C GLY A 218 -7.07 -26.28 1.14
N PRO A 219 -6.36 -25.43 0.37
CA PRO A 219 -6.50 -23.98 0.51
C PRO A 219 -7.88 -23.50 0.09
N VAL A 220 -8.38 -22.48 0.78
CA VAL A 220 -9.55 -21.69 0.38
C VAL A 220 -9.07 -20.54 -0.50
N ARG A 221 -9.58 -20.50 -1.74
CA ARG A 221 -9.30 -19.41 -2.67
C ARG A 221 -10.23 -18.23 -2.41
N VAL A 222 -9.66 -17.11 -2.01
CA VAL A 222 -10.33 -15.81 -1.87
C VAL A 222 -10.15 -15.02 -3.16
N LYS A 223 -11.25 -14.55 -3.75
CA LYS A 223 -11.27 -13.76 -4.98
C LYS A 223 -11.41 -12.26 -4.66
N LYS A 224 -11.15 -11.42 -5.65
CA LYS A 224 -11.49 -9.99 -5.64
C LYS A 224 -12.83 -9.69 -4.97
N ASN A 225 -12.86 -8.65 -4.13
CA ASN A 225 -14.01 -8.17 -3.35
C ASN A 225 -14.50 -9.15 -2.27
N TYR A 226 -13.72 -10.20 -1.96
CA TYR A 226 -14.00 -11.10 -0.86
C TYR A 226 -12.89 -11.08 0.20
N MET A 227 -13.27 -11.46 1.41
CA MET A 227 -12.38 -11.70 2.55
C MET A 227 -12.69 -13.05 3.20
N THR A 228 -11.73 -13.57 3.95
CA THR A 228 -11.88 -14.74 4.80
C THR A 228 -11.20 -14.48 6.14
N GLU A 229 -11.70 -15.14 7.17
CA GLU A 229 -11.09 -15.16 8.50
C GLU A 229 -10.57 -16.57 8.78
N VAL A 230 -9.40 -16.64 9.42
CA VAL A 230 -8.74 -17.89 9.78
C VAL A 230 -8.45 -17.86 11.27
N THR A 231 -9.03 -18.80 11.99
CA THR A 231 -8.70 -19.07 13.40
C THR A 231 -7.70 -20.23 13.44
N PRO A 232 -6.69 -20.22 14.34
CA PRO A 232 -5.81 -21.36 14.54
C PRO A 232 -6.60 -22.67 14.74
N ASN A 233 -6.05 -23.78 14.27
CA ASN A 233 -6.67 -25.11 14.32
C ASN A 233 -8.07 -25.26 13.69
N ARG A 234 -8.55 -24.29 12.90
CA ARG A 234 -9.80 -24.39 12.13
C ARG A 234 -9.58 -24.09 10.66
N PRO A 235 -10.33 -24.71 9.72
CA PRO A 235 -10.22 -24.35 8.32
C PRO A 235 -10.64 -22.88 8.10
N PRO A 236 -10.12 -22.20 7.06
CA PRO A 236 -10.52 -20.84 6.76
C PRO A 236 -12.04 -20.73 6.58
N ALA A 237 -12.63 -19.65 7.10
CA ALA A 237 -14.06 -19.40 6.94
C ALA A 237 -14.41 -19.26 5.45
N LYS A 238 -15.67 -19.55 5.10
CA LYS A 238 -16.16 -19.34 3.74
C LYS A 238 -15.99 -17.85 3.36
N PRO A 239 -15.45 -17.53 2.17
CA PRO A 239 -15.23 -16.14 1.79
C PRO A 239 -16.53 -15.32 1.79
N THR A 240 -16.49 -14.15 2.41
CA THR A 240 -17.59 -13.17 2.49
C THR A 240 -17.21 -11.89 1.75
N ALA A 241 -18.19 -11.07 1.36
CA ALA A 241 -17.92 -9.83 0.66
C ALA A 241 -17.19 -8.82 1.56
N ILE A 242 -16.28 -8.04 0.97
CA ILE A 242 -15.60 -6.94 1.64
C ILE A 242 -16.61 -5.82 1.93
N SER A 243 -16.54 -5.20 3.11
CA SER A 243 -17.39 -4.05 3.47
C SER A 243 -16.92 -2.75 2.80
N GLY A 244 -17.84 -1.79 2.62
CA GLY A 244 -17.50 -0.48 2.04
C GLY A 244 -16.43 0.29 2.83
N ALA A 245 -16.46 0.22 4.16
CA ALA A 245 -15.45 0.83 5.04
C ALA A 245 -14.02 0.30 4.77
N PHE A 246 -13.91 -0.98 4.42
CA PHE A 246 -12.63 -1.59 4.11
C PHE A 246 -12.09 -1.16 2.73
N LEU A 247 -12.97 -0.99 1.74
CA LEU A 247 -12.60 -0.44 0.44
C LEU A 247 -12.15 1.02 0.55
N ALA A 248 -12.72 1.80 1.48
CA ALA A 248 -12.27 3.15 1.77
C ALA A 248 -10.84 3.19 2.31
N GLN A 249 -10.43 2.22 3.16
CA GLN A 249 -9.04 2.11 3.60
C GLN A 249 -8.07 1.84 2.45
N TRP A 250 -8.47 1.02 1.47
CA TRP A 250 -7.67 0.80 0.26
C TRP A 250 -7.51 2.07 -0.59
N ALA A 251 -8.53 2.94 -0.64
CA ALA A 251 -8.47 4.17 -1.43
C ALA A 251 -7.28 5.07 -1.04
N ILE A 252 -6.85 5.03 0.23
CA ILE A 252 -5.65 5.71 0.76
C ILE A 252 -4.37 5.25 0.02
N TYR A 253 -4.32 3.98 -0.36
CA TYR A 253 -3.16 3.35 -1.01
C TYR A 253 -3.24 3.35 -2.53
N GLN A 254 -4.43 3.38 -3.11
CA GLN A 254 -4.67 3.17 -4.54
C GLN A 254 -3.82 4.09 -5.43
N ALA A 255 -3.85 5.40 -5.18
CA ALA A 255 -3.06 6.37 -5.94
C ALA A 255 -1.56 6.17 -5.73
N LYS A 256 -1.15 5.94 -4.47
CA LYS A 256 0.26 5.82 -4.09
C LYS A 256 0.91 4.56 -4.66
N PHE A 257 0.24 3.41 -4.56
CA PHE A 257 0.73 2.15 -5.12
C PHE A 257 0.75 2.22 -6.65
N GLY A 258 -0.21 2.91 -7.27
CA GLY A 258 -0.19 3.21 -8.71
C GLY A 258 1.07 3.97 -9.14
N LEU A 259 1.43 5.03 -8.43
CA LEU A 259 2.64 5.82 -8.70
C LEU A 259 3.93 4.99 -8.52
N LEU A 260 4.05 4.30 -7.38
CA LEU A 260 5.22 3.46 -7.08
C LEU A 260 5.39 2.34 -8.12
N ARG A 261 4.29 1.73 -8.56
CA ARG A 261 4.29 0.68 -9.59
C ARG A 261 4.70 1.20 -10.96
N SER A 262 4.27 2.41 -11.33
CA SER A 262 4.73 3.08 -12.56
C SER A 262 6.25 3.27 -12.54
N GLY A 263 6.81 3.67 -11.40
CA GLY A 263 8.26 3.83 -11.20
C GLY A 263 9.06 2.53 -11.21
N MET A 264 8.47 1.38 -10.82
CA MET A 264 9.16 0.07 -10.90
C MET A 264 9.38 -0.41 -12.35
N GLY A 265 8.67 0.14 -13.33
CA GLY A 265 8.77 -0.22 -14.75
C GLY A 265 9.90 0.49 -15.52
N GLY A 266 10.34 1.65 -15.06
CA GLY A 266 11.42 2.45 -15.66
C GLY A 266 12.49 2.77 -14.62
N GLY A 267 13.71 2.29 -14.83
CA GLY A 267 14.80 2.30 -13.86
C GLY A 267 14.90 3.57 -13.01
N PHE A 268 14.46 3.48 -11.75
CA PHE A 268 14.66 4.51 -10.75
C PHE A 268 15.98 4.22 -10.00
N GLN A 269 17.02 5.00 -10.28
CA GLN A 269 18.22 5.05 -9.42
C GLN A 269 17.92 5.95 -8.22
N VAL A 270 17.88 5.36 -7.02
CA VAL A 270 17.85 6.13 -5.78
C VAL A 270 19.26 6.67 -5.54
N SER A 271 19.45 7.98 -5.73
CA SER A 271 20.67 8.66 -5.31
C SER A 271 20.58 8.92 -3.79
N PRO A 272 21.61 8.58 -3.00
CA PRO A 272 21.58 8.75 -1.56
C PRO A 272 21.74 10.23 -1.20
N GLY A 273 20.64 10.87 -0.80
CA GLY A 273 20.70 12.25 -0.34
C GLY A 273 19.34 12.92 -0.30
N GLN A 274 18.47 12.50 0.62
CA GLN A 274 17.51 13.37 1.31
C GLN A 274 16.78 12.54 2.37
N ALA A 275 17.27 12.68 3.59
CA ALA A 275 16.75 12.09 4.81
C ALA A 275 15.80 13.08 5.51
N ALA A 276 14.89 12.49 6.31
CA ALA A 276 14.01 13.12 7.31
C ALA A 276 12.80 13.90 6.73
N VAL A 277 11.58 13.87 7.29
CA VAL A 277 11.16 13.77 8.70
C VAL A 277 9.75 13.12 8.77
N GLY A 278 9.55 12.09 9.62
CA GLY A 278 8.24 11.60 10.10
C GLY A 278 7.80 12.39 11.35
N GLY A 279 6.60 12.35 11.94
CA GLY A 279 5.49 11.39 12.00
C GLY A 279 4.60 11.67 13.24
N ALA A 280 3.51 10.89 13.41
CA ALA A 280 2.56 10.80 14.55
C ALA A 280 1.57 11.98 14.75
N ALA A 281 0.35 11.86 15.30
CA ALA A 281 -0.28 10.82 16.14
C ALA A 281 -1.84 10.82 16.04
N VAL A 282 -2.47 9.70 16.41
CA VAL A 282 -3.89 9.50 16.68
C VAL A 282 -4.13 9.69 18.19
N ALA A 283 -5.20 10.40 18.58
CA ALA A 283 -5.71 10.41 19.95
C ALA A 283 -7.25 10.29 19.93
N GLY A 284 -7.77 9.37 20.74
CA GLY A 284 -9.20 9.09 20.88
C GLY A 284 -9.94 10.05 21.82
N ALA A 285 -11.26 9.93 21.85
CA ALA A 285 -12.08 10.54 22.89
C ALA A 285 -13.37 9.75 23.14
N ALA A 286 -13.72 9.62 24.43
CA ALA A 286 -15.03 9.22 24.92
C ALA A 286 -15.49 10.22 26.01
N ILE A 287 -16.81 10.51 26.00
CA ILE A 287 -17.70 11.02 27.07
C ILE A 287 -17.62 12.52 27.48
N ALA A 288 -18.71 13.27 27.31
CA ALA A 288 -19.57 13.83 28.40
C ALA A 288 -20.66 14.80 27.90
N ALA A 289 -21.85 14.71 28.50
CA ALA A 289 -23.01 15.57 28.32
C ALA A 289 -23.06 16.70 29.37
N ALA A 290 -23.72 17.83 29.08
CA ALA A 290 -24.61 18.57 30.02
C ALA A 290 -25.27 19.85 29.43
N ALA A 291 -26.61 19.78 29.39
CA ALA A 291 -27.72 20.74 29.52
C ALA A 291 -27.54 22.27 29.76
N ALA A 292 -28.57 23.01 29.24
CA ALA A 292 -29.41 24.09 29.83
C ALA A 292 -29.51 25.34 28.91
N GLY A 293 -30.65 26.02 28.65
CA GLY A 293 -32.05 25.90 29.04
C GLY A 293 -32.89 27.09 28.51
N GLY A 294 -34.19 26.88 28.27
CA GLY A 294 -35.35 27.79 28.51
C GLY A 294 -35.56 29.12 27.75
N GLY A 295 -36.78 29.30 27.18
CA GLY A 295 -37.43 30.61 26.98
C GLY A 295 -38.31 30.74 25.72
N GLY A 296 -39.63 30.92 25.86
CA GLY A 296 -40.63 30.88 24.78
C GLY A 296 -41.09 32.21 24.18
N GLY A 297 -42.05 32.15 23.25
CA GLY A 297 -42.82 33.29 22.71
C GLY A 297 -43.31 33.07 21.28
N GLY A 298 -44.64 32.96 21.09
CA GLY A 298 -45.26 32.68 19.79
C GLY A 298 -45.43 33.91 18.87
N GLY A 299 -45.41 33.64 17.57
CA GLY A 299 -45.84 34.52 16.49
C GLY A 299 -45.89 33.72 15.20
N SER A 300 -47.09 33.55 14.63
CA SER A 300 -47.29 32.96 13.31
C SER A 300 -46.80 33.93 12.23
N SER A 301 -45.50 33.83 11.96
CA SER A 301 -44.79 34.36 10.80
C SER A 301 -44.93 33.36 9.63
N PRO A 302 -44.78 33.76 8.36
CA PRO A 302 -44.79 32.81 7.24
C PRO A 302 -43.76 31.72 7.54
N ALA A 303 -44.08 30.44 7.29
CA ALA A 303 -43.24 29.31 7.67
C ALA A 303 -41.76 29.64 7.44
N ALA A 304 -41.04 29.93 8.53
CA ALA A 304 -39.69 30.43 8.44
C ALA A 304 -38.86 29.34 7.76
N PRO A 305 -37.97 29.68 6.80
CA PRO A 305 -37.04 28.70 6.27
C PRO A 305 -36.33 28.06 7.46
N GLN A 306 -36.54 26.76 7.66
CA GLN A 306 -35.91 26.10 8.78
C GLN A 306 -34.44 25.98 8.41
N THR A 307 -33.59 26.74 9.08
CA THR A 307 -32.15 26.71 8.83
C THR A 307 -31.47 25.76 9.80
N VAL A 308 -30.64 24.85 9.29
CA VAL A 308 -29.78 23.97 10.09
C VAL A 308 -28.35 24.46 9.92
N THR A 309 -27.63 24.65 11.02
CA THR A 309 -26.24 25.13 10.98
C THR A 309 -25.29 24.05 11.47
N VAL A 310 -24.23 23.82 10.71
CA VAL A 310 -23.14 22.90 11.01
C VAL A 310 -21.84 23.69 11.01
N THR A 311 -21.04 23.53 12.06
CA THR A 311 -19.72 24.17 12.16
C THR A 311 -18.64 23.12 12.02
N ALA A 312 -17.62 23.40 11.22
CA ALA A 312 -16.46 22.55 11.08
C ALA A 312 -15.19 23.39 11.15
N SER A 313 -14.12 22.84 11.68
CA SER A 313 -12.83 23.49 11.75
C SER A 313 -11.75 22.50 11.36
N ARG A 314 -10.76 22.94 10.58
CA ARG A 314 -9.61 22.09 10.28
C ARG A 314 -8.35 22.91 10.18
N SER A 315 -7.30 22.38 10.78
CA SER A 315 -5.94 22.86 10.63
C SER A 315 -5.07 21.80 9.96
N GLY A 316 -4.03 22.23 9.26
CA GLY A 316 -3.07 21.33 8.65
C GLY A 316 -1.82 22.05 8.17
N VAL A 317 -0.87 21.26 7.66
CA VAL A 317 0.29 21.76 6.93
C VAL A 317 0.09 21.37 5.47
N PHE A 318 0.25 22.31 4.55
CA PHE A 318 -0.04 22.05 3.13
C PHE A 318 0.80 20.89 2.56
N PRO A 319 0.15 19.84 2.02
CA PRO A 319 0.81 18.87 1.16
C PRO A 319 0.90 19.42 -0.27
N VAL A 320 1.77 18.82 -1.11
CA VAL A 320 1.92 19.15 -2.55
C VAL A 320 0.67 18.88 -3.42
N THR A 321 -0.48 18.58 -2.81
CA THR A 321 -1.75 18.27 -3.49
C THR A 321 -2.92 18.98 -2.81
N PRO A 322 -3.95 19.41 -3.57
CA PRO A 322 -5.18 19.97 -3.00
C PRO A 322 -5.76 19.05 -1.93
N THR A 323 -6.08 19.62 -0.77
CA THR A 323 -6.70 18.88 0.34
C THR A 323 -8.18 19.21 0.39
N ASP A 324 -9.01 18.19 0.21
CA ASP A 324 -10.46 18.32 0.31
C ASP A 324 -10.93 17.86 1.69
N THR A 325 -11.90 18.58 2.24
CA THR A 325 -12.58 18.25 3.48
C THR A 325 -14.07 18.28 3.21
N GLU A 326 -14.75 17.16 3.38
CA GLU A 326 -16.20 17.10 3.27
C GLU A 326 -16.83 17.38 4.64
N ILE A 327 -17.77 18.32 4.66
CA ILE A 327 -18.67 18.60 5.78
C ILE A 327 -19.99 17.94 5.43
N ASP A 328 -20.39 16.97 6.25
CA ASP A 328 -21.66 16.26 6.10
C ASP A 328 -22.69 16.81 7.09
N GLY A 329 -23.70 17.51 6.58
CA GLY A 329 -24.83 17.99 7.38
C GLY A 329 -26.00 17.02 7.47
N SER A 330 -25.90 15.82 6.87
CA SER A 330 -26.98 14.82 6.91
C SER A 330 -27.42 14.43 8.32
N PRO A 331 -26.54 14.33 9.34
CA PRO A 331 -26.95 13.99 10.70
C PRO A 331 -27.87 15.05 11.34
N GLU A 332 -27.65 16.33 11.05
CA GLU A 332 -28.41 17.46 11.60
C GLU A 332 -29.66 17.79 10.77
N ILE A 333 -29.61 17.55 9.45
CA ILE A 333 -30.71 17.80 8.52
C ILE A 333 -31.80 16.73 8.64
N GLY A 334 -31.40 15.46 8.80
CA GLY A 334 -32.33 14.32 8.87
C GLY A 334 -33.03 14.07 7.54
N GLU A 335 -34.35 13.83 7.56
CA GLU A 335 -35.16 13.53 6.36
C GLU A 335 -35.63 14.79 5.59
N ARG A 336 -35.23 15.99 6.02
CA ARG A 336 -35.64 17.26 5.41
C ARG A 336 -34.88 17.52 4.12
N THR A 337 -35.49 18.26 3.19
CA THR A 337 -34.87 18.53 1.89
C THR A 337 -34.11 19.85 1.92
N VAL A 338 -32.83 19.82 1.53
CA VAL A 338 -32.04 21.05 1.35
C VAL A 338 -32.50 21.78 0.09
N THR A 339 -32.69 23.09 0.19
CA THR A 339 -33.03 23.96 -0.95
C THR A 339 -31.91 24.95 -1.26
N ARG A 340 -31.15 25.37 -0.24
CA ARG A 340 -30.02 26.29 -0.38
C ARG A 340 -28.99 26.05 0.70
N VAL A 341 -27.73 26.32 0.40
CA VAL A 341 -26.65 26.36 1.37
C VAL A 341 -25.98 27.73 1.34
N ASP A 342 -25.79 28.30 2.53
CA ASP A 342 -24.95 29.48 2.76
C ASP A 342 -23.73 29.03 3.58
N VAL A 343 -22.52 29.40 3.17
CA VAL A 343 -21.27 29.03 3.83
C VAL A 343 -20.50 30.29 4.16
N SER A 344 -20.04 30.42 5.41
CA SER A 344 -19.02 31.38 5.82
C SER A 344 -17.76 30.62 6.19
N LEU A 345 -16.62 31.00 5.59
CA LEU A 345 -15.33 30.38 5.84
C LEU A 345 -14.33 31.43 6.30
N ASP A 346 -13.93 31.35 7.55
CA ASP A 346 -12.89 32.17 8.16
C ASP A 346 -11.54 31.47 7.99
N CYS A 347 -10.61 32.12 7.27
CA CYS A 347 -9.30 31.57 6.97
C CYS A 347 -8.21 32.36 7.70
N ASN A 348 -7.27 31.65 8.32
CA ASN A 348 -6.11 32.27 8.96
C ASN A 348 -5.15 32.90 7.93
N PRO A 349 -4.36 33.92 8.33
CA PRO A 349 -3.39 34.56 7.45
C PRO A 349 -2.30 33.58 7.03
N MET A 350 -2.09 33.45 5.72
CA MET A 350 -1.09 32.55 5.15
C MET A 350 0.18 33.31 4.71
N THR A 351 1.32 32.63 4.76
CA THR A 351 2.66 33.17 4.49
C THR A 351 3.13 32.97 3.04
N VAL A 352 2.41 32.18 2.25
CA VAL A 352 2.65 31.89 0.83
C VAL A 352 1.31 32.00 0.06
N PRO A 353 1.31 32.18 -1.28
CA PRO A 353 0.07 32.37 -2.05
C PRO A 353 -0.72 31.07 -2.10
N ASP A 354 -1.65 30.94 -1.16
CA ASP A 354 -2.50 29.78 -0.96
C ASP A 354 -3.96 30.19 -1.15
N ARG A 355 -4.81 29.27 -1.61
CA ARG A 355 -6.22 29.52 -1.93
C ARG A 355 -7.16 28.52 -1.26
N PHE A 356 -8.26 29.02 -0.72
CA PHE A 356 -9.37 28.22 -0.20
C PHE A 356 -10.57 28.32 -1.13
N GLN A 357 -11.19 27.18 -1.42
CA GLN A 357 -12.40 27.07 -2.21
C GLN A 357 -13.49 26.38 -1.41
N VAL A 358 -14.70 26.93 -1.44
CA VAL A 358 -15.91 26.23 -1.01
C VAL A 358 -16.55 25.65 -2.25
N ILE A 359 -16.72 24.33 -2.28
CA ILE A 359 -17.29 23.57 -3.39
C ILE A 359 -18.60 22.94 -2.92
N TYR A 360 -19.65 23.12 -3.71
CA TYR A 360 -20.95 22.52 -3.48
C TYR A 360 -21.46 21.91 -4.79
N GLU A 361 -21.91 20.66 -4.72
CA GLU A 361 -22.33 19.86 -5.90
C GLU A 361 -21.31 19.87 -7.05
N GLY A 362 -20.01 19.82 -6.69
CA GLY A 362 -18.91 19.79 -7.64
C GLY A 362 -18.53 21.13 -8.27
N SER A 363 -19.19 22.23 -7.91
CA SER A 363 -18.88 23.58 -8.39
C SER A 363 -18.37 24.50 -7.27
N PRO A 364 -17.33 25.31 -7.49
CA PRO A 364 -16.88 26.30 -6.51
C PRO A 364 -17.90 27.44 -6.38
N ILE A 365 -18.37 27.69 -5.16
CA ILE A 365 -19.36 28.72 -4.81
C ILE A 365 -18.74 29.92 -4.10
N ALA A 366 -17.50 29.77 -3.60
CA ALA A 366 -16.65 30.85 -3.10
C ALA A 366 -15.17 30.46 -3.25
N ASP A 367 -14.31 31.45 -3.49
CA ASP A 367 -12.87 31.28 -3.67
C ASP A 367 -12.15 32.51 -3.10
N THR A 368 -11.11 32.29 -2.30
CA THR A 368 -10.30 33.38 -1.74
C THR A 368 -9.37 34.03 -2.77
N GLY A 369 -9.11 33.37 -3.90
CA GLY A 369 -7.97 33.71 -4.75
C GLY A 369 -6.64 33.52 -4.00
N ASP A 370 -5.56 34.08 -4.55
CA ASP A 370 -4.22 34.02 -3.95
C ASP A 370 -4.15 34.97 -2.75
N LEU A 371 -4.18 34.42 -1.54
CA LEU A 371 -4.11 35.20 -0.30
C LEU A 371 -2.65 35.50 0.09
N ILE A 372 -2.38 36.75 0.51
CA ILE A 372 -1.09 37.13 1.11
C ILE A 372 -1.34 37.87 2.44
N GLY A 373 -1.03 37.22 3.56
CA GLY A 373 -0.74 37.88 4.84
C GLY A 373 -1.89 38.40 5.70
N THR A 374 -3.16 38.36 5.27
CA THR A 374 -4.30 38.82 6.09
C THR A 374 -5.36 37.74 6.32
N PRO A 375 -5.90 37.61 7.56
CA PRO A 375 -7.06 36.77 7.82
C PRO A 375 -8.21 37.20 6.90
N THR A 376 -8.84 36.25 6.24
CA THR A 376 -9.86 36.54 5.22
C THR A 376 -11.08 35.67 5.45
N THR A 377 -12.25 36.30 5.48
CA THR A 377 -13.54 35.62 5.50
C THR A 377 -14.11 35.61 4.09
N ILE A 378 -14.48 34.44 3.58
CA ILE A 378 -15.24 34.32 2.33
C ILE A 378 -16.60 33.71 2.59
N THR A 379 -17.60 34.18 1.86
CA THR A 379 -18.97 33.68 1.93
C THR A 379 -19.42 33.17 0.58
N GLY A 380 -20.01 31.98 0.54
CA GLY A 380 -20.61 31.38 -0.64
C GLY A 380 -22.09 31.07 -0.41
N SER A 381 -22.91 31.21 -1.43
CA SER A 381 -24.32 30.80 -1.39
C SER A 381 -24.70 30.12 -2.70
N ALA A 382 -25.33 28.96 -2.60
CA ALA A 382 -25.80 28.23 -3.77
C ALA A 382 -27.09 27.45 -3.49
N PRO A 383 -28.03 27.41 -4.45
CA PRO A 383 -29.16 26.49 -4.40
C PRO A 383 -28.69 25.05 -4.67
N GLY A 384 -29.37 24.06 -4.08
CA GLY A 384 -29.13 22.64 -4.35
C GLY A 384 -29.68 21.75 -3.25
N SER A 385 -29.52 20.44 -3.40
CA SER A 385 -30.14 19.43 -2.53
C SER A 385 -29.14 18.56 -1.76
N SER A 386 -27.85 18.69 -2.04
CA SER A 386 -26.79 17.98 -1.32
C SER A 386 -26.67 18.42 0.15
N THR A 387 -26.44 17.45 1.04
CA THR A 387 -26.05 17.73 2.44
C THR A 387 -24.54 17.88 2.60
N ILE A 388 -23.76 17.61 1.55
CA ILE A 388 -22.30 17.66 1.55
C ILE A 388 -21.80 18.97 0.98
N VAL A 389 -20.93 19.63 1.74
CA VAL A 389 -20.12 20.78 1.30
C VAL A 389 -18.65 20.40 1.38
N THR A 390 -17.86 20.71 0.35
CA THR A 390 -16.43 20.42 0.34
C THR A 390 -15.63 21.71 0.49
N ILE A 391 -14.72 21.76 1.45
CA ILE A 391 -13.70 22.82 1.54
C ILE A 391 -12.42 22.27 0.96
N ARG A 392 -11.96 22.92 -0.10
CA ARG A 392 -10.73 22.59 -0.81
C ARG A 392 -9.67 23.61 -0.49
N VAL A 393 -8.53 23.11 -0.05
CA VAL A 393 -7.37 23.88 0.40
C VAL A 393 -6.26 23.61 -0.61
N ILE A 394 -5.84 24.64 -1.36
CA ILE A 394 -4.87 24.51 -2.46
C ILE A 394 -3.69 25.43 -2.18
N SER A 395 -2.49 24.87 -2.26
CA SER A 395 -1.26 25.62 -2.03
C SER A 395 -0.26 25.39 -3.15
N GLU A 396 0.47 26.46 -3.47
CA GLU A 396 1.63 26.43 -4.37
C GLU A 396 2.95 26.23 -3.61
N GLY A 397 2.94 26.23 -2.27
CA GLY A 397 4.11 26.12 -1.40
C GLY A 397 4.02 24.95 -0.40
N VAL A 398 5.14 24.30 -0.12
CA VAL A 398 5.17 23.20 0.86
C VAL A 398 5.50 23.75 2.24
N GLY A 399 4.66 23.45 3.24
CA GLY A 399 5.01 23.68 4.65
C GLY A 399 4.35 24.89 5.33
N SER A 400 3.45 25.62 4.67
CA SER A 400 2.62 26.63 5.36
C SER A 400 1.56 25.93 6.22
N GLU A 401 1.43 26.39 7.46
CA GLU A 401 0.30 26.02 8.32
C GLU A 401 -0.94 26.76 7.84
N TRP A 402 -2.04 26.03 7.71
CA TRP A 402 -3.35 26.57 7.40
C TRP A 402 -4.34 26.16 8.48
N HIS A 403 -5.31 27.03 8.69
CA HIS A 403 -6.46 26.77 9.54
C HIS A 403 -7.65 27.50 8.96
N TRP A 404 -8.80 26.82 8.98
CA TRP A 404 -10.07 27.44 8.66
C TRP A 404 -11.14 27.01 9.63
N ASP A 405 -12.09 27.92 9.84
CA ASP A 405 -13.34 27.70 10.55
C ASP A 405 -14.49 27.95 9.58
N ALA A 406 -15.36 26.97 9.41
CA ALA A 406 -16.49 27.02 8.50
C ALA A 406 -17.80 26.96 9.29
N VAL A 407 -18.72 27.84 8.91
CA VAL A 407 -20.12 27.80 9.34
C VAL A 407 -20.97 27.56 8.10
N VAL A 408 -21.62 26.40 8.04
CA VAL A 408 -22.49 26.00 6.93
C VAL A 408 -23.94 26.08 7.41
N THR A 409 -24.75 26.89 6.75
CA THR A 409 -26.18 27.05 7.02
C THR A 409 -27.00 26.48 5.87
N TYR A 410 -27.67 25.37 6.12
CA TYR A 410 -28.60 24.72 5.20
C TYR A 410 -29.99 25.28 5.39
N HIS A 411 -30.61 25.75 4.32
CA HIS A 411 -32.03 26.08 4.27
C HIS A 411 -32.78 24.81 3.88
N VAL A 412 -33.68 24.36 4.75
CA VAL A 412 -34.41 23.11 4.56
C VAL A 412 -35.92 23.32 4.60
N GLU A 413 -36.63 22.47 3.86
CA GLU A 413 -38.09 22.40 3.80
C GLU A 413 -38.63 21.05 4.30
#